data_AF-A0AAV3RK21-F1
#
_entry.id   AF-A0AAV3RK21-F1
#
_cell.length_a   1.000
_cell.length_b   1.000
_cell.length_c   1.000
_cell.angle_alpha   90.00
_cell.angle_beta   90.00
_cell.angle_gamma   90.00
#
_symmetry.space_group_name_H-M   'P 1'
#
loop_
_entity.id
_entity.type
_entity.pdbx_description
1 polymer ?
#
loop_
_entity_poly.entity_id
_entity_poly.type
_entity_poly.pdbx_seq_one_letter_code
_entity_poly.pdbx_strand_id
1 'polypeptide(L)'
;MDATIIRSLLKCKLSETELKRIQLVEEDLAEGIIECELSAYAKVLSLKESFVSIQGMKMALSKAWNCQDIRISRITGPIIHIFFPSLSEKKRIIETGSWCFDNQLVVMNDWARGVDPVTISFDKCTFWI
;
A
#
# COMPACT_ATOMS: atom_id res chain seq x y z
N MET A 1 -5.28 -8.69 -28.89
CA MET A 1 -4.55 -7.45 -28.55
C MET A 1 -4.52 -6.61 -29.83
N ASP A 2 -5.13 -5.43 -29.83
CA ASP A 2 -5.43 -4.65 -31.04
C ASP A 2 -4.14 -3.99 -31.61
N ALA A 3 -3.82 -4.29 -32.87
CA ALA A 3 -2.62 -3.78 -33.56
C ALA A 3 -2.59 -2.23 -33.65
N THR A 4 -3.75 -1.60 -33.49
CA THR A 4 -3.89 -0.14 -33.47
C THR A 4 -3.30 0.48 -32.21
N ILE A 5 -3.44 -0.18 -31.06
CA ILE A 5 -2.92 0.28 -29.76
C ILE A 5 -1.39 0.19 -29.72
N ILE A 6 -0.82 -0.88 -30.29
CA ILE A 6 0.65 -1.03 -30.35
C ILE A 6 1.27 0.10 -31.19
N ARG A 7 0.62 0.49 -32.30
CA ARG A 7 1.08 1.59 -33.15
C ARG A 7 0.98 2.97 -32.48
N SER A 8 0.03 3.19 -31.58
CA SER A 8 -0.07 4.45 -30.83
C SER A 8 0.98 4.52 -29.72
N LEU A 9 1.24 3.42 -29.01
CA LEU A 9 2.29 3.35 -27.98
C LEU A 9 3.70 3.55 -28.55
N LEU A 10 3.97 3.06 -29.76
CA LEU A 10 5.24 3.30 -30.47
C LEU A 10 5.47 4.78 -30.83
N LYS A 11 4.45 5.63 -30.75
CA LYS A 11 4.56 7.08 -30.99
C LYS A 11 4.77 7.88 -29.70
N CYS A 12 4.65 7.26 -28.53
CA CYS A 12 4.90 7.93 -27.26
C CYS A 12 6.39 8.26 -27.14
N LYS A 13 6.70 9.56 -27.11
CA LYS A 13 8.00 10.08 -26.71
C LYS A 13 7.80 10.78 -25.37
N LEU A 14 8.74 10.60 -24.46
CA LEU A 14 8.77 11.39 -23.23
C LEU A 14 8.83 12.86 -23.61
N SER A 15 7.99 13.67 -22.96
CA SER A 15 8.07 15.12 -23.07
C SER A 15 9.39 15.62 -22.48
N GLU A 16 9.83 16.82 -22.87
CA GLU A 16 11.04 17.45 -22.30
C GLU A 16 10.97 17.58 -20.77
N THR A 17 9.76 17.68 -20.22
CA THR A 17 9.51 17.74 -18.78
C THR A 17 9.71 16.38 -18.11
N GLU A 18 9.22 15.29 -18.71
CA GLU A 18 9.41 13.92 -18.21
C GLU A 18 10.85 13.41 -18.39
N LEU A 19 11.57 13.97 -19.36
CA LEU A 19 13.00 13.72 -19.58
C LEU A 19 13.89 14.38 -18.52
N LYS A 20 13.40 15.41 -17.82
CA LYS A 20 14.13 15.99 -16.70
C LYS A 20 14.18 14.95 -15.58
N ARG A 21 15.40 14.60 -15.15
CA ARG A 21 15.58 13.74 -13.97
C ARG A 21 14.83 14.38 -12.80
N ILE A 22 14.04 13.57 -12.10
CA ILE A 22 13.49 13.94 -10.80
C ILE A 22 14.70 14.07 -9.87
N GLN A 23 15.09 15.30 -9.57
CA GLN A 23 16.08 15.58 -8.54
C GLN A 23 15.34 15.57 -7.21
N LEU A 24 15.55 14.53 -6.42
CA LEU A 24 15.09 14.51 -5.04
C LEU A 24 16.07 15.36 -4.23
N VAL A 25 15.56 16.39 -3.56
CA VAL A 25 16.34 17.15 -2.58
C VAL A 25 16.48 16.30 -1.31
N GLU A 26 17.51 16.53 -0.51
CA GLU A 26 17.75 15.78 0.74
C GLU A 26 16.55 15.87 1.70
N GLU A 27 15.87 17.02 1.71
CA GLU A 27 14.63 17.25 2.46
C GLU A 27 13.50 16.33 1.97
N ASP A 28 13.26 16.25 0.66
CA ASP A 28 12.24 15.37 0.07
C ASP A 28 12.50 13.89 0.42
N LEU A 29 13.78 13.49 0.43
CA LEU A 29 14.18 12.14 0.79
C LEU A 29 13.92 11.86 2.28
N ALA A 30 14.24 12.81 3.15
CA ALA A 30 14.02 12.69 4.58
C ALA A 30 12.53 12.58 4.91
N GLU A 31 11.69 13.42 4.30
CA GLU A 31 10.23 13.37 4.45
C GLU A 31 9.66 12.03 3.97
N GLY A 32 10.11 11.55 2.80
CA GLY A 32 9.67 10.26 2.27
C GLY A 32 10.07 9.08 3.16
N ILE A 33 11.24 9.14 3.79
CA ILE A 33 11.67 8.10 4.75
C ILE A 33 10.79 8.14 6.00
N ILE A 34 10.52 9.31 6.58
CA ILE A 34 9.64 9.45 7.74
C ILE A 34 8.24 8.92 7.44
N GLU A 35 7.70 9.24 6.27
CA GLU A 35 6.40 8.72 5.82
C GLU A 35 6.43 7.19 5.66
N CYS A 36 7.51 6.63 5.11
CA CYS A 36 7.71 5.18 5.00
C CYS A 36 7.83 4.50 6.37
N GLU A 37 8.52 5.11 7.33
CA GLU A 37 8.62 4.62 8.71
C GLU A 37 7.27 4.61 9.43
N LEU A 38 6.32 5.44 9.00
CA LEU A 38 4.93 5.45 9.45
C LEU A 38 4.00 4.61 8.59
N SER A 39 4.53 3.66 7.83
CA SER A 39 3.75 2.86 6.88
C SER A 39 3.91 1.35 7.07
N ALA A 40 3.01 0.59 6.46
CA ALA A 40 3.06 -0.87 6.36
C ALA A 40 2.48 -1.34 5.03
N TYR A 41 2.96 -2.48 4.55
CA TYR A 41 2.36 -3.18 3.42
C TYR A 41 1.29 -4.14 3.91
N ALA A 42 0.22 -4.29 3.13
CA ALA A 42 -0.82 -5.25 3.47
C ALA A 42 -1.35 -5.96 2.23
N LYS A 43 -1.93 -7.14 2.45
CA LYS A 43 -2.62 -7.92 1.43
C LYS A 43 -3.93 -8.45 1.98
N VAL A 44 -4.99 -8.26 1.21
CA VAL A 44 -6.29 -8.89 1.48
C VAL A 44 -6.26 -10.31 0.91
N LEU A 45 -6.34 -11.30 1.78
CA LEU A 45 -6.39 -12.72 1.41
C LEU A 45 -7.84 -13.08 1.07
N SER A 46 -8.15 -13.04 -0.23
CA SER A 46 -9.44 -13.42 -0.78
C SER A 46 -9.34 -14.67 -1.64
N LEU A 47 -10.37 -15.52 -1.57
CA LEU A 47 -10.52 -16.68 -2.46
C LEU A 47 -10.99 -16.29 -3.87
N LYS A 48 -11.44 -15.04 -4.06
CA LYS A 48 -11.86 -14.49 -5.35
C LYS A 48 -10.97 -13.31 -5.70
N GLU A 49 -10.78 -13.05 -6.98
CA GLU A 49 -10.25 -11.75 -7.45
C GLU A 49 -11.31 -10.66 -7.21
N SER A 50 -11.57 -10.33 -5.95
CA SER A 50 -12.46 -9.25 -5.58
C SER A 50 -11.67 -7.94 -5.62
N PHE A 51 -12.04 -7.05 -6.53
CA PHE A 51 -11.59 -5.66 -6.52
C PHE A 51 -12.17 -4.98 -5.28
N VAL A 52 -11.42 -5.00 -4.18
CA VAL A 52 -11.79 -4.24 -2.98
C VAL A 52 -11.66 -2.75 -3.28
N SER A 53 -12.74 -2.01 -3.06
CA SER A 53 -12.71 -0.55 -3.14
C SER A 53 -11.78 0.00 -2.06
N ILE A 54 -10.73 0.73 -2.46
CA ILE A 54 -9.81 1.39 -1.53
C ILE A 54 -10.57 2.33 -0.59
N GLN A 55 -11.58 3.04 -1.08
CA GLN A 55 -12.40 3.94 -0.27
C GLN A 55 -13.20 3.16 0.78
N GLY A 56 -13.85 2.06 0.38
CA GLY A 56 -14.62 1.22 1.30
C GLY A 56 -13.74 0.59 2.38
N MET A 57 -12.57 0.11 1.97
CA MET A 57 -11.58 -0.45 2.90
C MET A 57 -11.03 0.61 3.85
N LYS A 58 -10.70 1.81 3.36
CA LYS A 58 -10.29 2.93 4.22
C LYS A 58 -11.36 3.22 5.26
N MET A 59 -12.62 3.38 4.87
CA MET A 59 -13.70 3.66 5.81
C MET A 59 -13.87 2.55 6.86
N ALA A 60 -13.85 1.29 6.43
CA ALA A 60 -14.02 0.16 7.33
C ALA A 60 -12.85 0.00 8.30
N LEU A 61 -11.61 0.06 7.79
CA LEU A 61 -10.40 -0.05 8.61
C LEU A 61 -10.23 1.15 9.54
N SER A 62 -10.52 2.37 9.08
CA SER A 62 -10.53 3.57 9.95
C SER A 62 -11.45 3.40 11.14
N LYS A 63 -12.64 2.84 10.92
CA LYS A 63 -13.62 2.57 11.97
C LYS A 63 -13.16 1.43 12.88
N ALA A 64 -12.70 0.32 12.32
CA ALA A 64 -12.25 -0.86 13.06
C ALA A 64 -11.04 -0.55 13.95
N TRP A 65 -10.11 0.25 13.44
CA TRP A 65 -8.91 0.65 14.17
C TRP A 65 -9.13 1.84 15.09
N ASN A 66 -10.29 2.50 15.04
CA ASN A 66 -10.51 3.78 15.71
C ASN A 66 -9.44 4.83 15.34
N CYS A 67 -9.05 4.87 14.07
CA CYS A 67 -8.00 5.73 13.53
C CYS A 67 -8.47 6.37 12.20
N GLN A 68 -8.86 7.64 12.24
CA GLN A 68 -9.50 8.30 11.09
C GLN A 68 -8.51 8.72 10.00
N ASP A 69 -7.27 9.05 10.37
CA ASP A 69 -6.29 9.68 9.47
C ASP A 69 -5.37 8.69 8.75
N ILE A 70 -5.85 7.45 8.53
CA ILE A 70 -5.10 6.51 7.70
C ILE A 70 -5.20 6.89 6.21
N ARG A 71 -4.10 6.70 5.48
CA ARG A 71 -4.09 6.73 4.01
C ARG A 71 -3.81 5.35 3.48
N ILE A 72 -4.46 5.01 2.36
CA ILE A 72 -4.28 3.73 1.69
C ILE A 72 -4.05 4.00 0.21
N SER A 73 -2.98 3.43 -0.34
CA SER A 73 -2.71 3.43 -1.77
C SER A 73 -2.57 2.00 -2.29
N ARG A 74 -2.89 1.78 -3.56
CA ARG A 74 -2.69 0.47 -4.20
C ARG A 74 -1.32 0.45 -4.87
N ILE A 75 -0.52 -0.58 -4.58
CA ILE A 75 0.79 -0.75 -5.19
C ILE A 75 0.65 -1.63 -6.43
N THR A 76 0.29 -2.90 -6.23
CA THR A 76 0.20 -3.88 -7.31
C THR A 76 -0.69 -5.05 -6.92
N GLY A 77 -1.55 -5.48 -7.84
CA GLY A 77 -2.50 -6.58 -7.61
C GLY A 77 -3.25 -6.44 -6.27
N PRO A 78 -3.13 -7.40 -5.35
CA PRO A 78 -3.79 -7.38 -4.04
C PRO A 78 -2.99 -6.66 -2.94
N ILE A 79 -1.80 -6.14 -3.25
CA ILE A 79 -0.91 -5.47 -2.29
C ILE A 79 -1.24 -3.98 -2.22
N ILE A 80 -1.41 -3.51 -1.00
CA ILE A 80 -1.72 -2.13 -0.65
C ILE A 80 -0.67 -1.57 0.30
N HIS A 81 -0.51 -0.25 0.28
CA HIS A 81 0.30 0.50 1.22
C HIS A 81 -0.62 1.24 2.16
N ILE A 82 -0.37 1.13 3.46
CA ILE A 82 -1.12 1.81 4.51
C ILE A 82 -0.17 2.77 5.22
N PHE A 83 -0.59 4.02 5.38
CA PHE A 83 0.12 5.05 6.11
C PHE A 83 -0.66 5.42 7.36
N PHE A 84 0.02 5.47 8.49
CA PHE A 84 -0.53 5.76 9.80
C PHE A 84 -0.22 7.21 10.21
N PRO A 85 -1.07 7.84 11.03
CA PRO A 85 -0.84 9.22 11.48
C PRO A 85 0.29 9.33 12.51
N SER A 86 0.63 8.23 13.19
CA SER A 86 1.68 8.21 14.20
C SER A 86 2.27 6.81 14.39
N LEU A 87 3.46 6.76 14.98
CA LEU A 87 4.18 5.51 15.25
C LEU A 87 3.47 4.68 16.34
N SER A 88 2.80 5.33 17.29
CA SER A 88 1.99 4.66 18.32
C SER A 88 0.77 3.98 17.71
N GLU A 89 0.06 4.64 16.79
CA GLU A 89 -1.09 4.05 16.10
C GLU A 89 -0.66 2.88 15.21
N LYS A 90 0.43 3.05 14.45
CA LYS A 90 1.04 1.97 13.67
C LYS A 90 1.33 0.74 14.53
N LYS A 91 2.09 0.93 15.63
CA LYS A 91 2.45 -0.18 16.53
C LYS A 91 1.22 -0.87 17.10
N ARG A 92 0.29 -0.09 17.66
CA ARG A 92 -0.96 -0.60 18.23
C ARG A 92 -1.72 -1.47 17.22
N ILE A 93 -1.90 -0.98 16.00
CA ILE A 93 -2.67 -1.67 14.95
C ILE A 93 -1.97 -2.95 14.48
N ILE A 94 -0.64 -2.91 14.30
CA ILE A 94 0.15 -4.08 13.88
C ILE A 94 0.21 -5.13 14.99
N GLU A 95 0.43 -4.72 16.24
CA GLU A 95 0.54 -5.62 17.40
C GLU A 95 -0.80 -6.27 17.77
N THR A 96 -1.92 -5.59 17.52
CA THR A 96 -3.26 -6.21 17.69
C THR A 96 -3.55 -7.35 16.70
N GLY A 97 -2.67 -7.58 15.73
CA GLY A 97 -2.74 -8.73 14.83
C GLY A 97 -3.59 -8.47 13.59
N SER A 98 -4.13 -9.54 13.06
CA SER A 98 -4.71 -9.60 11.72
C SER A 98 -6.16 -9.18 11.72
N TRP A 99 -6.57 -8.44 10.69
CA TRP A 99 -7.89 -7.82 10.64
C TRP A 99 -8.78 -8.47 9.60
N CYS A 100 -10.07 -8.61 9.88
CA CYS A 100 -11.05 -9.07 8.90
C CYS A 100 -11.74 -7.89 8.23
N PHE A 101 -11.75 -7.86 6.91
CA PHE A 101 -12.53 -6.94 6.08
C PHE A 101 -13.38 -7.76 5.11
N ASP A 102 -14.70 -7.61 5.15
CA ASP A 102 -15.64 -8.36 4.28
C ASP A 102 -15.42 -9.89 4.32
N ASN A 103 -15.22 -10.44 5.52
CA ASN A 103 -14.86 -11.85 5.75
C ASN A 103 -13.56 -12.31 5.05
N GLN A 104 -12.71 -11.36 4.66
CA GLN A 104 -11.39 -11.60 4.09
C GLN A 104 -10.32 -11.12 5.08
N LEU A 105 -9.25 -11.89 5.20
CA LEU A 105 -8.18 -11.59 6.14
C LEU A 105 -7.24 -10.54 5.54
N VAL A 106 -6.95 -9.49 6.28
CA VAL A 106 -5.97 -8.45 5.97
C VAL A 106 -4.70 -8.77 6.75
N VAL A 107 -3.68 -9.22 6.04
CA VAL A 107 -2.36 -9.50 6.60
C VAL A 107 -1.46 -8.30 6.35
N MET A 108 -0.86 -7.77 7.42
CA MET A 108 0.02 -6.61 7.40
C MET A 108 1.46 -7.05 7.66
N ASN A 109 2.40 -6.39 6.99
CA ASN A 109 3.82 -6.50 7.25
C ASN A 109 4.42 -5.09 7.33
N ASP A 110 5.29 -4.88 8.30
CA ASP A 110 5.89 -3.57 8.50
C ASP A 110 6.72 -3.16 7.28
N TRP A 111 6.75 -1.85 6.97
CA TRP A 111 7.65 -1.34 5.96
C TRP A 111 9.10 -1.46 6.44
N ALA A 112 9.98 -1.94 5.57
CA ALA A 112 11.40 -2.00 5.83
C ALA A 112 12.19 -1.53 4.60
N ARG A 113 13.27 -0.79 4.86
CA ARG A 113 14.14 -0.24 3.82
C ARG A 113 14.73 -1.38 2.97
N GLY A 114 14.64 -1.23 1.65
CA GLY A 114 15.22 -2.19 0.70
C GLY A 114 14.37 -3.44 0.46
N VAL A 115 13.17 -3.53 1.04
CA VAL A 115 12.23 -4.62 0.77
C VAL A 115 11.33 -4.26 -0.40
N ASP A 116 11.28 -5.11 -1.42
CA ASP A 116 10.32 -4.99 -2.50
C ASP A 116 8.95 -5.55 -2.04
N PRO A 117 7.86 -4.78 -2.10
CA PRO A 117 6.52 -5.23 -1.71
C PRO A 117 6.09 -6.56 -2.35
N VAL A 118 6.50 -6.82 -3.59
CA VAL A 118 6.16 -8.03 -4.35
C VAL A 118 6.84 -9.28 -3.77
N THR A 119 7.96 -9.09 -3.07
CA THR A 119 8.72 -10.19 -2.44
C THR A 119 8.24 -10.54 -1.04
N ILE A 120 7.34 -9.75 -0.47
CA ILE A 120 6.84 -9.96 0.89
C ILE A 120 5.91 -11.18 0.93
N SER A 121 6.19 -12.09 1.87
CA SER A 121 5.28 -13.19 2.17
C SER A 121 4.17 -12.72 3.12
N PHE A 122 2.92 -12.86 2.68
CA PHE A 122 1.71 -12.56 3.46
C PHE A 122 1.01 -13.85 3.92
N ASP A 123 1.78 -14.90 4.22
CA ASP A 123 1.32 -16.25 4.58
C ASP A 123 1.11 -16.45 6.08
N LYS A 124 1.65 -15.54 6.91
CA LYS A 124 1.62 -15.63 8.37
C LYS A 124 0.97 -14.41 8.97
N CYS A 125 0.18 -14.64 10.01
CA CYS A 125 -0.60 -13.62 10.66
C CYS A 125 -0.87 -14.05 12.12
N THR A 126 -0.77 -13.14 13.08
CA THR A 126 -1.20 -13.39 14.46
C THR A 126 -2.67 -13.00 14.58
N PHE A 127 -3.48 -13.82 15.25
CA PHE A 127 -4.88 -13.50 15.52
C PHE A 127 -5.21 -13.90 16.95
N TRP A 128 -6.08 -13.12 17.59
CA TRP A 128 -6.61 -13.41 18.92
C TRP A 128 -7.80 -14.37 18.77
N ILE A 129 -7.79 -15.47 19.54
CA ILE A 129 -8.91 -16.41 19.71
C ILE A 129 -9.57 -16.13 21.06
#